data_AF-A0A9D5EWM6-F1
#
_entry.id   AF-A0A9D5EWM6-F1
#
_cell.length_a   1.000
_cell.length_b   1.000
_cell.length_c   1.000
_cell.angle_alpha   90.00
_cell.angle_beta   90.00
_cell.angle_gamma   90.00
#
_symmetry.space_group_name_H-M   'P 1'
#
loop_
_entity.id
_entity.type
_entity.pdbx_description
1 polymer ?
#
loop_
_entity_poly.entity_id
_entity_poly.type
_entity_poly.pdbx_seq_one_letter_code
_entity_poly.pdbx_strand_id
1 'polypeptide(L)'
;MPQNPRMTLATESREALPVQPSLSQATWRGDLGGSLGDLGTLLPFLVGFTVLAGVHPTSILLAFGLSLMAVGWRLDIPFPVQPMKAVGAAALASATVAGQNMPAVLALAALITGVFWLIAAWSGLARWLARHVSRDVIHGVVLGLGIALIVAGLRRIQGDAVLGAASVVLALVLLGRGGWLTMPALMAVG
;
A
#
# COMPACT_ATOMS: atom_id res chain seq x y z
N MET A 1 44.22 41.42 -33.49
CA MET A 1 43.18 40.38 -33.61
C MET A 1 43.85 39.04 -33.87
N PRO A 2 43.25 37.88 -33.56
CA PRO A 2 42.30 37.55 -32.48
C PRO A 2 42.82 36.30 -31.68
N GLN A 3 42.11 35.51 -30.86
CA GLN A 3 40.77 35.51 -30.24
C GLN A 3 40.89 35.21 -28.72
N ASN A 4 39.87 35.61 -27.95
CA ASN A 4 39.31 34.83 -26.83
C ASN A 4 37.89 34.43 -27.34
N PRO A 5 37.22 33.30 -26.96
CA PRO A 5 37.49 32.40 -25.84
C PRO A 5 37.30 30.89 -26.15
N ARG A 6 37.24 30.06 -25.10
CA ARG A 6 36.00 29.29 -24.79
C ARG A 6 36.07 28.58 -23.43
N MET A 7 35.07 28.90 -22.60
CA MET A 7 34.65 28.10 -21.45
C MET A 7 34.41 26.65 -21.91
N THR A 8 35.28 25.73 -21.50
CA THR A 8 35.09 24.29 -21.76
C THR A 8 33.99 23.79 -20.83
N LEU A 9 32.74 24.05 -21.21
CA LEU A 9 31.56 23.52 -20.55
C LEU A 9 31.78 22.02 -20.36
N ALA A 10 31.80 21.57 -19.12
CA ALA A 10 31.98 20.16 -18.78
C ALA A 10 30.90 19.39 -19.54
N THR A 11 31.33 18.67 -20.58
CA THR A 11 30.44 17.81 -21.37
C THR A 11 30.30 16.48 -20.63
N GLU A 12 29.97 16.59 -19.35
CA GLU A 12 29.11 15.62 -18.67
C GLU A 12 27.78 15.70 -19.40
N SER A 13 27.74 14.96 -20.52
CA SER A 13 26.72 13.96 -20.77
C SER A 13 25.57 14.11 -19.79
N ARG A 14 24.55 14.87 -20.19
CA ARG A 14 23.23 14.73 -19.60
C ARG A 14 22.81 13.30 -19.90
N GLU A 15 23.16 12.40 -18.98
CA GLU A 15 22.81 10.99 -19.05
C GLU A 15 21.31 10.94 -19.24
N ALA A 16 20.91 10.57 -20.45
CA ALA A 16 19.57 10.85 -20.95
C ALA A 16 18.63 9.93 -20.19
N LEU A 17 18.06 10.46 -19.08
CA LEU A 17 17.21 9.75 -18.14
C LEU A 17 16.30 8.82 -18.94
N PRO A 18 16.46 7.48 -18.80
CA PRO A 18 15.99 6.53 -19.79
C PRO A 18 14.51 6.80 -20.05
N VAL A 19 14.20 7.11 -21.31
CA VAL A 19 12.88 7.61 -21.72
C VAL A 19 11.84 6.63 -21.16
N GLN A 20 11.08 7.10 -20.18
CA GLN A 20 10.16 6.24 -19.45
C GLN A 20 9.24 5.57 -20.47
N PRO A 21 9.14 4.23 -20.47
CA PRO A 21 8.41 3.52 -21.51
C PRO A 21 6.98 4.06 -21.56
N SER A 22 6.55 4.48 -22.74
CA SER A 22 5.19 4.98 -22.91
C SER A 22 4.20 3.91 -22.46
N LEU A 23 3.08 4.33 -21.87
CA LEU A 23 2.08 3.46 -21.20
C LEU A 23 1.37 2.46 -22.13
N SER A 24 1.82 2.35 -23.38
CA SER A 24 1.25 1.62 -24.51
C SER A 24 1.43 0.09 -24.47
N GLN A 25 1.92 -0.49 -23.37
CA GLN A 25 2.10 -1.95 -23.21
C GLN A 25 1.34 -2.55 -22.02
N ALA A 26 0.43 -1.79 -21.39
CA ALA A 26 -0.58 -2.35 -20.50
C ALA A 26 -1.54 -3.25 -21.31
N THR A 27 -1.22 -4.56 -21.39
CA THR A 27 -2.17 -5.54 -21.90
C THR A 27 -3.29 -5.74 -20.88
N TRP A 28 -4.52 -5.94 -21.34
CA TRP A 28 -5.69 -6.18 -20.49
C TRP A 28 -5.49 -7.33 -19.47
N ARG A 29 -4.64 -8.32 -19.80
CA ARG A 29 -4.23 -9.39 -18.89
C ARG A 29 -3.39 -8.88 -17.71
N GLY A 30 -2.50 -7.91 -17.95
CA GLY A 30 -1.70 -7.25 -16.93
C GLY A 30 -2.56 -6.43 -15.96
N ASP A 31 -3.54 -5.69 -16.47
CA ASP A 31 -4.43 -4.88 -15.63
C ASP A 31 -5.39 -5.74 -14.78
N LEU A 32 -5.91 -6.84 -15.35
CA LEU A 32 -6.63 -7.85 -14.58
C LEU A 32 -5.72 -8.52 -13.54
N GLY A 33 -4.48 -8.85 -13.88
CA GLY A 33 -3.50 -9.40 -12.94
C GLY A 33 -3.16 -8.44 -11.79
N GLY A 34 -2.98 -7.15 -12.09
CA GLY A 34 -2.67 -6.10 -11.12
C GLY A 34 -3.84 -5.80 -10.18
N SER A 35 -5.06 -5.71 -10.71
CA SER A 35 -6.27 -5.50 -9.90
C SER A 35 -6.61 -6.71 -9.02
N LEU A 36 -6.43 -7.94 -9.52
CA LEU A 36 -6.51 -9.16 -8.69
C LEU A 36 -5.39 -9.21 -7.64
N GLY A 37 -4.18 -8.74 -7.97
CA GLY A 37 -3.06 -8.61 -7.05
C GLY A 37 -3.34 -7.66 -5.88
N ASP A 38 -3.91 -6.49 -6.16
CA ASP A 38 -4.28 -5.53 -5.11
C ASP A 38 -5.41 -6.09 -4.23
N LEU A 39 -6.47 -6.67 -4.83
CA LEU A 39 -7.53 -7.40 -4.12
C LEU A 39 -6.97 -8.49 -3.19
N GLY A 40 -6.02 -9.30 -3.66
CA GLY A 40 -5.35 -10.32 -2.84
C GLY A 40 -4.66 -9.73 -1.60
N THR A 41 -4.06 -8.54 -1.72
CA THR A 41 -3.44 -7.83 -0.58
C THR A 41 -4.42 -7.04 0.29
N LEU A 42 -5.68 -6.89 -0.12
CA LEU A 42 -6.74 -6.25 0.68
C LEU A 42 -7.49 -7.24 1.58
N LEU A 43 -7.52 -8.53 1.21
CA LEU A 43 -8.18 -9.58 2.00
C LEU A 43 -7.71 -9.63 3.47
N PRO A 44 -6.41 -9.50 3.83
CA PRO A 44 -5.98 -9.44 5.22
C PRO A 44 -6.57 -8.26 6.01
N PHE A 45 -6.71 -7.09 5.36
CA PHE A 45 -7.33 -5.92 5.97
C PHE A 45 -8.85 -6.08 6.09
N LEU A 46 -9.52 -6.66 5.09
CA LEU A 46 -10.96 -6.93 5.11
C LEU A 46 -11.32 -7.91 6.24
N VAL A 47 -10.58 -9.01 6.37
CA VAL A 47 -10.73 -9.97 7.48
C VAL A 47 -10.35 -9.33 8.82
N GLY A 48 -9.32 -8.47 8.84
CA GLY A 48 -8.98 -7.65 9.99
C GLY A 48 -10.15 -6.78 10.49
N PHE A 49 -10.64 -5.86 9.67
CA PHE A 49 -11.68 -4.90 10.09
C PHE A 49 -13.05 -5.56 10.35
N THR A 50 -13.36 -6.69 9.71
CA THR A 50 -14.56 -7.48 10.05
C THR A 50 -14.42 -8.14 11.42
N VAL A 51 -13.32 -8.84 11.70
CA VAL A 51 -13.15 -9.65 12.93
C VAL A 51 -12.72 -8.81 14.15
N LEU A 52 -11.97 -7.73 13.97
CA LEU A 52 -11.45 -6.87 15.06
C LEU A 52 -12.32 -5.63 15.29
N ALA A 53 -12.90 -5.06 14.23
CA ALA A 53 -13.64 -3.79 14.30
C ALA A 53 -15.15 -3.92 14.05
N GLY A 54 -15.67 -5.13 13.76
CA GLY A 54 -17.09 -5.37 13.53
C GLY A 54 -17.68 -4.68 12.30
N VAL A 55 -16.82 -4.24 11.36
CA VAL A 55 -17.24 -3.48 10.18
C VAL A 55 -17.78 -4.44 9.12
N HIS A 56 -18.93 -4.13 8.53
CA HIS A 56 -19.52 -4.98 7.49
C HIS A 56 -18.62 -5.02 6.23
N PRO A 57 -18.29 -6.19 5.66
CA PRO A 57 -17.31 -6.28 4.57
C PRO A 57 -17.75 -5.51 3.32
N THR A 58 -19.05 -5.44 3.06
CA THR A 58 -19.63 -4.70 1.93
C THR A 58 -19.32 -3.20 1.97
N SER A 59 -19.30 -2.55 3.14
CA SER A 59 -19.03 -1.10 3.20
C SER A 59 -17.55 -0.79 2.92
N ILE A 60 -16.65 -1.66 3.37
CA ILE A 60 -15.21 -1.58 3.05
C ILE A 60 -15.01 -1.75 1.54
N LEU A 61 -15.55 -2.82 0.96
CA LEU A 61 -15.41 -3.11 -0.47
C LEU A 61 -16.03 -2.03 -1.36
N LEU A 62 -17.21 -1.52 -1.00
CA LEU A 62 -17.91 -0.49 -1.77
C LEU A 62 -17.24 0.88 -1.66
N ALA A 63 -16.82 1.31 -0.46
CA ALA A 63 -16.07 2.55 -0.29
C ALA A 63 -14.71 2.50 -1.01
N PHE A 64 -14.03 1.35 -0.95
CA PHE A 64 -12.75 1.14 -1.63
C PHE A 64 -12.90 1.13 -3.15
N GLY A 65 -13.84 0.36 -3.70
CA GLY A 65 -14.09 0.28 -5.14
C GLY A 65 -14.51 1.62 -5.75
N LEU A 66 -15.39 2.37 -5.07
CA LEU A 66 -15.76 3.73 -5.49
C LEU A 66 -14.57 4.70 -5.42
N SER A 67 -13.71 4.57 -4.41
CA SER A 67 -12.49 5.38 -4.28
C SER A 67 -11.50 5.10 -5.40
N LEU A 68 -11.25 3.83 -5.74
CA LEU A 68 -10.41 3.46 -6.90
C LEU A 68 -11.00 3.99 -8.21
N MET A 69 -12.31 3.87 -8.43
CA MET A 69 -12.97 4.38 -9.63
C MET A 69 -12.82 5.91 -9.76
N ALA A 70 -13.05 6.65 -8.67
CA ALA A 70 -12.95 8.11 -8.64
C ALA A 70 -11.52 8.63 -8.78
N VAL A 71 -10.52 7.89 -8.26
CA VAL A 71 -9.10 8.22 -8.41
C VAL A 71 -8.60 7.87 -9.83
N GLY A 72 -8.96 6.69 -10.33
CA GLY A 72 -8.59 6.22 -11.68
C GLY A 72 -9.06 7.19 -12.77
N TRP A 73 -10.35 7.59 -12.72
CA TRP A 73 -10.94 8.54 -13.68
C TRP A 73 -10.38 9.98 -13.57
N ARG A 74 -9.55 10.29 -12.57
CA ARG A 74 -9.11 11.67 -12.28
C ARG A 74 -7.60 11.89 -12.27
N LEU A 75 -6.81 10.81 -12.23
CA LEU A 75 -5.33 10.89 -12.22
C LEU A 75 -4.65 10.12 -13.35
N ASP A 76 -5.34 9.19 -14.03
CA ASP A 76 -4.80 8.37 -15.14
C ASP A 76 -3.49 7.60 -14.83
N ILE A 77 -3.13 7.45 -13.55
CA ILE A 77 -1.92 6.75 -13.08
C ILE A 77 -2.24 5.77 -11.93
N PRO A 78 -1.54 4.63 -11.84
CA PRO A 78 -1.67 3.72 -10.71
C PRO A 78 -1.16 4.41 -9.42
N PHE A 79 -2.07 4.65 -8.48
CA PHE A 79 -1.73 5.30 -7.21
C PHE A 79 -0.87 4.37 -6.33
N PRO A 80 0.16 4.88 -5.63
CA PRO A 80 0.97 4.05 -4.74
C PRO A 80 0.12 3.50 -3.58
N VAL A 81 -0.17 2.20 -3.61
CA VAL A 81 -1.01 1.51 -2.61
C VAL A 81 -0.31 1.26 -1.27
N GLN A 82 1.02 1.41 -1.19
CA GLN A 82 1.81 1.08 -0.01
C GLN A 82 1.58 2.02 1.19
N PRO A 83 1.50 3.36 1.05
CA PRO A 83 1.09 4.26 2.14
C PRO A 83 -0.35 3.98 2.63
N MET A 84 -1.26 3.64 1.72
CA MET A 84 -2.65 3.29 2.06
C MET A 84 -2.71 2.02 2.92
N LYS A 85 -1.96 0.98 2.55
CA LYS A 85 -1.79 -0.24 3.36
C LYS A 85 -1.16 0.05 4.72
N ALA A 86 -0.27 1.05 4.81
CA ALA A 86 0.31 1.48 6.08
C ALA A 86 -0.73 2.13 7.01
N VAL A 87 -1.58 3.03 6.49
CA VAL A 87 -2.68 3.64 7.27
C VAL A 87 -3.71 2.59 7.70
N GLY A 88 -4.09 1.67 6.81
CA GLY A 88 -5.01 0.57 7.13
C GLY A 88 -4.48 -0.34 8.23
N ALA A 89 -3.19 -0.68 8.19
CA ALA A 89 -2.54 -1.47 9.23
C ALA A 89 -2.47 -0.74 10.59
N ALA A 90 -2.22 0.57 10.59
CA ALA A 90 -2.15 1.36 11.82
C ALA A 90 -3.53 1.47 12.48
N ALA A 91 -4.58 1.69 11.69
CA ALA A 91 -5.96 1.65 12.16
C ALA A 91 -6.37 0.26 12.68
N LEU A 92 -5.94 -0.82 12.02
CA LEU A 92 -6.23 -2.18 12.47
C LEU A 92 -5.50 -2.53 13.78
N ALA A 93 -4.25 -2.09 13.94
CA ALA A 93 -3.50 -2.25 15.18
C ALA A 93 -4.17 -1.50 16.34
N SER A 94 -4.59 -0.24 16.15
CA SER A 94 -5.30 0.53 17.18
C SER A 94 -6.68 -0.04 17.51
N ALA A 95 -7.36 -0.65 16.53
CA ALA A 95 -8.62 -1.36 16.74
C ALA A 95 -8.52 -2.60 17.65
N THR A 96 -7.32 -3.14 17.92
CA THR A 96 -7.14 -4.18 18.96
C THR A 96 -7.06 -3.63 20.38
N VAL A 97 -6.95 -2.31 20.55
CA VAL A 97 -6.72 -1.65 21.85
C VAL A 97 -7.97 -0.89 22.32
N ALA A 98 -8.78 -0.35 21.40
CA ALA A 98 -10.04 0.30 21.74
C ALA A 98 -11.20 -0.71 21.91
N GLY A 99 -12.15 -0.37 22.80
CA GLY A 99 -13.27 -1.23 23.16
C GLY A 99 -14.45 -1.25 22.19
N GLN A 100 -15.56 -1.84 22.64
CA GLN A 100 -16.75 -2.31 21.88
C GLN A 100 -17.47 -1.33 20.92
N ASN A 101 -17.10 -0.04 20.85
CA ASN A 101 -17.80 0.99 20.05
C ASN A 101 -17.11 1.31 18.70
N MET A 102 -16.41 0.33 18.12
CA MET A 102 -15.46 0.56 17.02
C MET A 102 -16.03 1.15 15.71
N PRO A 103 -17.20 0.72 15.17
CA PRO A 103 -17.61 1.13 13.81
C PRO A 103 -17.81 2.65 13.64
N ALA A 104 -18.44 3.30 14.63
CA ALA A 104 -18.68 4.74 14.60
C ALA A 104 -17.38 5.54 14.80
N VAL A 105 -16.50 5.08 15.70
CA VAL A 105 -15.19 5.69 15.94
C VAL A 105 -14.31 5.58 14.69
N LEU A 106 -14.30 4.42 14.02
CA LEU A 106 -13.53 4.21 12.80
C LEU A 106 -14.07 5.06 11.63
N ALA A 107 -15.40 5.17 11.48
CA ALA A 107 -16.01 6.04 10.47
C ALA A 107 -15.66 7.51 10.70
N LEU A 108 -15.72 8.00 11.94
CA LEU A 108 -15.34 9.37 12.29
C LEU A 108 -13.83 9.60 12.11
N ALA A 109 -12.98 8.64 12.51
CA ALA A 109 -11.54 8.72 12.31
C ALA A 109 -11.17 8.74 10.81
N ALA A 110 -11.84 7.92 9.98
CA ALA A 110 -11.67 7.94 8.53
C ALA A 110 -12.11 9.27 7.90
N LEU A 111 -13.24 9.84 8.35
CA LEU A 111 -13.73 11.15 7.90
C LEU A 111 -12.73 12.27 8.26
N ILE A 112 -12.30 12.34 9.51
CA ILE A 112 -11.33 13.33 9.99
C ILE A 112 -10.00 13.19 9.24
N THR A 113 -9.52 11.95 9.05
CA THR A 113 -8.29 11.66 8.30
C THR A 113 -8.41 12.10 6.84
N GLY A 114 -9.54 11.82 6.18
CA GLY A 114 -9.81 12.24 4.81
C GLY A 114 -9.85 13.76 4.64
N VAL A 115 -10.56 14.46 5.54
CA VAL A 115 -10.63 15.93 5.56
C VAL A 115 -9.25 16.55 5.84
N PHE A 116 -8.51 16.01 6.79
CA PHE A 116 -7.13 16.43 7.09
C PHE A 116 -6.22 16.29 5.85
N TRP A 117 -6.23 15.13 5.19
CA TRP A 117 -5.42 14.89 4.00
C TRP A 117 -5.84 15.76 2.81
N LEU A 118 -7.14 16.04 2.64
CA LEU A 118 -7.64 16.94 1.60
C LEU A 118 -7.12 18.38 1.83
N ILE A 119 -7.18 18.89 3.07
CA ILE A 119 -6.63 20.19 3.45
C ILE A 119 -5.10 20.21 3.31
N ALA A 120 -4.40 19.15 3.72
CA ALA A 120 -2.94 19.04 3.63
C ALA A 120 -2.44 18.92 2.18
N ALA A 121 -3.23 18.32 1.28
CA ALA A 121 -2.93 18.27 -0.15
C ALA A 121 -3.17 19.62 -0.85
N TRP A 122 -4.29 20.29 -0.54
CA TRP A 122 -4.65 21.59 -1.10
C TRP A 122 -3.68 22.70 -0.68
N SER A 123 -3.40 22.81 0.62
CA SER A 123 -2.40 23.74 1.18
C SER A 123 -0.95 23.43 0.77
N GLY A 124 -0.68 22.25 0.19
CA GLY A 124 0.66 21.80 -0.15
C GLY A 124 1.50 21.33 1.05
N LEU A 125 0.95 21.35 2.28
CA LEU A 125 1.59 20.84 3.49
C LEU A 125 2.11 19.39 3.32
N ALA A 126 1.36 18.53 2.64
CA ALA A 126 1.78 17.17 2.31
C ALA A 126 3.08 17.13 1.46
N ARG A 127 3.22 18.02 0.47
CA ARG A 127 4.44 18.17 -0.35
C ARG A 127 5.60 18.80 0.43
N TRP A 128 5.31 19.61 1.45
CA TRP A 128 6.33 20.14 2.34
C TRP A 128 6.88 19.05 3.27
N LEU A 129 6.02 18.29 3.96
CA LEU A 129 6.40 17.16 4.82
C LEU A 129 7.17 16.08 4.04
N ALA A 130 6.68 15.67 2.87
CA ALA A 130 7.31 14.61 2.06
C ALA A 130 8.77 14.91 1.65
N ARG A 131 9.20 16.18 1.66
CA ARG A 131 10.60 16.57 1.38
C ARG A 131 11.51 16.55 2.61
N HIS A 132 10.97 16.44 3.82
CA HIS A 132 11.72 16.40 5.07
C HIS A 132 11.83 14.99 5.67
N VAL A 133 11.02 14.03 5.19
CA VAL A 133 11.06 12.62 5.64
C VAL A 133 12.21 11.89 4.95
N SER A 134 13.18 11.39 5.72
CA SER A 134 14.26 10.54 5.18
C SER A 134 13.77 9.12 4.84
N ARG A 135 14.53 8.41 4.00
CA ARG A 135 14.22 7.00 3.66
C ARG A 135 14.21 6.09 4.89
N ASP A 136 15.04 6.38 5.88
CA ASP A 136 15.18 5.58 7.10
C ASP A 136 13.94 5.68 7.99
N VAL A 137 13.31 6.86 8.05
CA VAL A 137 12.02 7.05 8.71
C VAL A 137 10.93 6.22 8.02
N ILE A 138 10.92 6.15 6.68
CA ILE A 138 9.95 5.33 5.94
C ILE A 138 10.14 3.84 6.26
N HIS A 139 11.38 3.34 6.24
CA HIS A 139 11.67 1.95 6.62
C HIS A 139 11.33 1.65 8.08
N GLY A 140 11.62 2.57 9.01
CA GLY A 140 11.28 2.45 10.43
C GLY A 140 9.77 2.39 10.68
N VAL A 141 8.99 3.22 9.99
CA VAL A 141 7.51 3.19 10.04
C VAL A 141 6.98 1.85 9.51
N VAL A 142 7.47 1.36 8.36
CA VAL A 142 7.03 0.07 7.80
C VAL A 142 7.41 -1.10 8.72
N LEU A 143 8.60 -1.09 9.31
CA LEU A 143 9.07 -2.15 10.23
C LEU A 143 8.26 -2.17 11.53
N GLY A 144 8.13 -1.01 12.20
CA GLY A 144 7.38 -0.90 13.46
C GLY A 144 5.90 -1.27 13.29
N LEU A 145 5.32 -0.93 12.15
CA LEU A 145 3.97 -1.31 11.76
C LEU A 145 3.82 -2.82 11.52
N GLY A 146 4.78 -3.45 10.84
CA GLY A 146 4.81 -4.92 10.67
C GLY A 146 4.87 -5.65 12.01
N ILE A 147 5.70 -5.17 12.93
CA ILE A 147 5.78 -5.67 14.31
C ILE A 147 4.45 -5.47 15.06
N ALA A 148 3.80 -4.31 14.90
CA ALA A 148 2.50 -4.04 15.53
C ALA A 148 1.41 -5.02 15.04
N LEU A 149 1.37 -5.34 13.73
CA LEU A 149 0.47 -6.37 13.19
C LEU A 149 0.77 -7.77 13.72
N ILE A 150 2.05 -8.14 13.86
CA ILE A 150 2.46 -9.43 14.46
C ILE A 150 1.98 -9.52 15.92
N VAL A 151 2.17 -8.47 16.71
CA VAL A 151 1.70 -8.41 18.11
C VAL A 151 0.17 -8.44 18.21
N ALA A 152 -0.54 -7.74 17.31
CA ALA A 152 -1.99 -7.78 17.22
C ALA A 152 -2.51 -9.20 16.88
N GLY A 153 -1.90 -9.87 15.90
CA GLY A 153 -2.22 -11.25 15.51
C GLY A 153 -1.96 -12.25 16.64
N LEU A 154 -0.80 -12.17 17.29
CA LEU A 154 -0.46 -13.00 18.45
C LEU A 154 -1.45 -12.83 19.60
N ARG A 155 -1.84 -11.58 19.93
CA ARG A 155 -2.89 -11.30 20.94
C ARG A 155 -4.23 -11.92 20.54
N ARG A 156 -4.63 -11.81 19.27
CA ARG A 156 -5.90 -12.39 18.79
C ARG A 156 -5.91 -13.92 18.82
N ILE A 157 -4.75 -14.56 18.70
CA ILE A 157 -4.55 -16.02 18.75
C ILE A 157 -4.64 -16.60 20.17
N GLN A 158 -4.42 -15.81 21.23
CA GLN A 158 -4.38 -16.31 22.62
C GLN A 158 -5.67 -17.02 23.11
N GLY A 159 -6.81 -16.82 22.42
CA GLY A 159 -8.04 -17.54 22.72
C GLY A 159 -8.11 -18.99 22.20
N ASP A 160 -7.28 -19.36 21.21
CA ASP A 160 -7.15 -20.74 20.72
C ASP A 160 -5.75 -20.96 20.11
N ALA A 161 -4.86 -21.56 20.91
CA ALA A 161 -3.49 -21.81 20.52
C ALA A 161 -3.34 -22.88 19.41
N VAL A 162 -4.32 -23.77 19.23
CA VAL A 162 -4.27 -24.85 18.23
C VAL A 162 -4.59 -24.28 16.85
N LEU A 163 -5.66 -23.50 16.75
CA LEU A 163 -5.95 -22.72 15.53
C LEU A 163 -4.85 -21.68 15.26
N GLY A 164 -4.25 -21.12 16.31
CA GLY A 164 -3.05 -20.31 16.24
C GLY A 164 -1.90 -21.01 15.50
N ALA A 165 -1.41 -22.13 16.06
CA ALA A 165 -0.31 -22.89 15.47
C ALA A 165 -0.64 -23.37 14.04
N ALA A 166 -1.87 -23.86 13.81
CA ALA A 166 -2.31 -24.29 12.48
C ALA A 166 -2.30 -23.14 11.45
N SER A 167 -2.76 -21.94 11.82
CA SER A 167 -2.76 -20.77 10.92
C SER A 167 -1.34 -20.25 10.64
N VAL A 168 -0.43 -20.29 11.61
CA VAL A 168 0.99 -19.93 11.41
C VAL A 168 1.70 -20.94 10.52
N VAL A 169 1.51 -22.24 10.74
CA VAL A 169 2.06 -23.30 9.86
C VAL A 169 1.49 -23.19 8.46
N LEU A 170 0.19 -22.95 8.30
CA LEU A 170 -0.44 -22.74 6.99
C LEU A 170 0.14 -21.50 6.29
N ALA A 171 0.31 -20.37 7.00
CA ALA A 171 0.91 -19.17 6.44
C ALA A 171 2.36 -19.40 5.99
N LEU A 172 3.17 -20.09 6.79
CA LEU A 172 4.55 -20.46 6.43
C LEU A 172 4.61 -21.43 5.25
N VAL A 173 3.69 -22.39 5.16
CA VAL A 173 3.59 -23.33 4.02
C VAL A 173 3.12 -22.62 2.75
N LEU A 174 2.20 -21.66 2.84
CA LEU A 174 1.77 -20.85 1.70
C LEU A 174 2.89 -19.91 1.21
N LEU A 175 3.60 -19.25 2.12
CA LEU A 175 4.80 -18.46 1.81
C LEU A 175 5.90 -19.34 1.16
N GLY A 176 6.17 -20.52 1.73
CA GLY A 176 7.15 -21.48 1.21
C GLY A 176 6.77 -22.16 -0.11
N ARG A 177 5.50 -22.10 -0.53
CA ARG A 177 5.01 -22.62 -1.81
C ARG A 177 4.77 -21.52 -2.87
N GLY A 178 4.98 -20.25 -2.52
CA GLY A 178 4.78 -19.09 -3.39
C GLY A 178 5.90 -18.88 -4.41
N GLY A 179 6.05 -19.79 -5.39
CA GLY A 179 6.91 -19.54 -6.56
C GLY A 179 6.40 -18.32 -7.36
N TRP A 180 7.23 -17.39 -7.85
CA TRP A 180 8.55 -17.51 -8.50
C TRP A 180 8.51 -18.40 -9.76
N LEU A 181 8.12 -19.66 -9.63
CA LEU A 181 8.08 -20.64 -10.74
C LEU A 181 6.90 -20.50 -11.71
N THR A 182 5.86 -19.72 -11.36
CA THR A 182 4.73 -19.43 -12.27
C THR A 182 5.12 -18.52 -13.44
N MET A 183 6.02 -17.56 -13.21
CA MET A 183 6.51 -16.62 -14.22
C MET A 183 7.24 -17.31 -15.40
N PRO A 184 8.30 -18.13 -15.20
CA PRO A 184 8.98 -18.80 -16.31
C PRO A 184 8.10 -19.83 -17.02
N ALA A 185 7.17 -20.49 -16.32
CA ALA A 185 6.22 -21.41 -16.94
C ALA A 185 5.26 -20.70 -17.91
N LEU A 186 4.87 -19.45 -17.61
CA LEU A 186 4.08 -18.62 -18.52
C LEU A 186 4.91 -18.09 -19.71
N MET A 187 6.19 -17.75 -19.49
CA MET A 187 7.09 -17.29 -20.57
C MET A 187 7.61 -18.40 -21.50
N ALA A 188 7.33 -19.68 -21.20
CA ALA A 188 7.64 -20.82 -22.06
C ALA A 188 6.45 -21.30 -22.91
N VAL A 189 5.26 -20.70 -22.72
CA VAL A 189 3.98 -21.14 -23.33
C VAL A 189 3.21 -19.97 -23.97
N GLY A 190 3.73 -18.74 -23.90
CA GLY A 190 3.14 -17.51 -24.44
C GLY A 190 4.08 -16.75 -25.36
#